data_AF-A0A2M7XUQ4-F1
#
_entry.id   AF-A0A2M7XUQ4-F1
#
_cell.length_a   1.000
_cell.length_b   1.000
_cell.length_c   1.000
_cell.angle_alpha   90.00
_cell.angle_beta   90.00
_cell.angle_gamma   90.00
#
_symmetry.space_group_name_H-M   'P 1'
#
loop_
_entity.id
_entity.type
_entity.pdbx_description
1 polymer ?
#
loop_
_entity_poly.entity_id
_entity_poly.type
_entity_poly.pdbx_seq_one_letter_code
_entity_poly.pdbx_strand_id
1 'polypeptide(L)'
;MHHNRHFLLLIFIFFTSLTQGQTMVSGNVSGEWDFRNSPYHLTGDVLVPTGDTLIVSSGVVIRALGGYELRVAGLLNMSDARLTQGDGIFVESGTAILSNSRIDSTTNGIKAFGGHLQ
;
A
#
# COMPACT_ATOMS: atom_id res chain seq x y z
N MET A 1 -27.54 -52.73 -8.56
CA MET A 1 -28.35 -52.11 -7.50
C MET A 1 -27.51 -52.17 -6.23
N HIS A 2 -26.89 -51.08 -5.77
CA HIS A 2 -27.56 -49.94 -5.15
C HIS A 2 -26.64 -48.71 -5.29
N HIS A 3 -27.14 -47.62 -5.86
CA HIS A 3 -26.60 -46.29 -5.56
C HIS A 3 -26.76 -46.04 -4.04
N ASN A 4 -25.90 -45.22 -3.43
CA ASN A 4 -26.33 -43.90 -2.93
C ASN A 4 -25.37 -43.34 -1.84
N ARG A 5 -25.24 -42.01 -1.85
CA ARG A 5 -25.09 -41.07 -0.70
C ARG A 5 -23.80 -40.27 -0.52
N HIS A 6 -22.65 -40.67 -1.05
CA HIS A 6 -21.43 -39.82 -0.90
C HIS A 6 -21.25 -38.77 -2.02
N PHE A 7 -22.02 -38.90 -3.11
CA PHE A 7 -21.96 -38.01 -4.27
C PHE A 7 -22.54 -36.60 -3.99
N LEU A 8 -23.30 -36.42 -2.90
CA LEU A 8 -23.97 -35.16 -2.54
C LEU A 8 -23.27 -34.36 -1.42
N LEU A 9 -22.07 -34.75 -0.99
CA LEU A 9 -21.25 -33.96 -0.03
C LEU A 9 -20.06 -33.25 -0.69
N LEU A 10 -19.79 -33.47 -1.98
CA LEU A 10 -18.66 -32.86 -2.69
C LEU A 10 -18.96 -31.50 -3.33
N ILE A 11 -20.22 -31.04 -3.30
CA ILE A 11 -20.63 -29.76 -3.91
C ILE A 11 -20.81 -28.62 -2.87
N PHE A 12 -20.61 -28.90 -1.57
CA PHE A 12 -20.58 -27.86 -0.52
C PHE A 12 -19.18 -27.30 -0.25
N ILE A 13 -18.25 -27.45 -1.20
CA ILE A 13 -16.99 -26.72 -1.20
C ILE A 13 -17.05 -25.73 -2.36
N PHE A 14 -18.00 -24.80 -2.28
CA PHE A 14 -17.79 -23.49 -2.90
C PHE A 14 -16.81 -22.77 -1.97
N PHE A 15 -15.54 -23.18 -2.04
CA PHE A 15 -14.45 -22.46 -1.38
C PHE A 15 -14.47 -21.08 -2.01
N THR A 16 -15.06 -20.11 -1.32
CA THR A 16 -15.09 -18.73 -1.77
C THR A 16 -13.64 -18.31 -1.91
N SER A 17 -13.19 -18.13 -3.14
CA SER A 17 -11.87 -17.56 -3.40
C SER A 17 -11.85 -16.16 -2.77
N LEU A 18 -11.15 -16.02 -1.64
CA LEU A 18 -10.77 -14.71 -1.12
C LEU A 18 -9.78 -14.12 -2.12
N THR A 19 -10.26 -13.31 -3.05
CA THR A 19 -9.38 -12.62 -3.99
C THR A 19 -8.59 -11.59 -3.19
N GLN A 20 -7.26 -11.74 -3.12
CA GLN A 20 -6.41 -10.71 -2.51
C GLN A 20 -6.42 -9.47 -3.40
N GLY A 21 -6.85 -8.33 -2.86
CA GLY A 21 -7.10 -7.09 -3.57
C GLY A 21 -5.84 -6.26 -3.79
N GLN A 22 -4.80 -6.81 -4.42
CA GLN A 22 -3.63 -6.00 -4.75
C GLN A 22 -4.01 -4.83 -5.66
N THR A 23 -3.46 -3.64 -5.37
CA THR A 23 -3.76 -2.41 -6.12
C THR A 23 -2.51 -1.89 -6.81
N MET A 24 -2.57 -1.66 -8.12
CA MET A 24 -1.46 -1.10 -8.91
C MET A 24 -1.64 0.42 -8.99
N VAL A 25 -0.61 1.20 -8.64
CA VAL A 25 -0.69 2.65 -8.56
C VAL A 25 0.54 3.34 -9.17
N SER A 26 0.31 4.51 -9.78
CA SER A 26 1.35 5.40 -10.30
C SER A 26 0.77 6.80 -10.51
N GLY A 27 1.60 7.84 -10.53
CA GLY A 27 1.17 9.22 -10.76
C GLY A 27 0.61 9.88 -9.51
N ASN A 28 -0.27 10.87 -9.70
CA ASN A 28 -0.83 11.63 -8.58
C ASN A 28 -1.88 10.81 -7.82
N VAL A 29 -1.77 10.77 -6.49
CA VAL A 29 -2.69 10.05 -5.61
C VAL A 29 -3.13 10.89 -4.43
N SER A 30 -4.32 10.58 -3.92
CA SER A 30 -4.90 11.16 -2.71
C SER A 30 -6.01 10.23 -2.18
N GLY A 31 -6.54 10.54 -1.00
CA GLY A 31 -7.61 9.77 -0.37
C GLY A 31 -7.09 8.75 0.64
N GLU A 32 -7.78 7.62 0.77
CA GLU A 32 -7.45 6.56 1.74
C GLU A 32 -6.96 5.29 1.03
N TRP A 33 -5.84 4.76 1.52
CA TRP A 33 -5.38 3.41 1.22
C TRP A 33 -5.72 2.49 2.39
N ASP A 34 -6.54 1.49 2.11
CA ASP A 34 -7.10 0.58 3.10
C ASP A 34 -6.51 -0.83 3.01
N PHE A 35 -6.61 -1.58 4.10
CA PHE A 35 -6.04 -2.93 4.18
C PHE A 35 -6.65 -3.94 3.18
N ARG A 36 -7.90 -3.77 2.77
CA ARG A 36 -8.59 -4.69 1.84
C ARG A 36 -7.98 -4.64 0.44
N ASN A 37 -7.41 -3.48 0.12
CA ASN A 37 -6.74 -3.18 -1.14
C ASN A 37 -5.20 -3.33 -1.06
N SER A 38 -4.70 -3.84 0.07
CA SER A 38 -3.29 -4.14 0.30
C SER A 38 -2.90 -5.49 -0.33
N PRO A 39 -1.70 -5.62 -0.93
CA PRO A 39 -0.66 -4.60 -1.04
C PRO A 39 -0.92 -3.58 -2.17
N TYR A 40 -0.46 -2.35 -1.94
CA TYR A 40 -0.36 -1.32 -2.99
C TYR A 40 1.00 -1.42 -3.67
N HIS A 41 1.00 -1.72 -4.96
CA HIS A 41 2.18 -1.87 -5.79
C HIS A 41 2.39 -0.60 -6.61
N LEU A 42 3.51 0.10 -6.36
CA LEU A 42 3.89 1.21 -7.20
C LEU A 42 4.43 0.65 -8.52
N THR A 43 3.80 1.03 -9.63
CA THR A 43 4.22 0.69 -11.00
C THR A 43 4.94 1.83 -11.71
N GLY A 44 5.06 2.96 -11.03
CA GLY A 44 5.78 4.17 -11.40
C GLY A 44 5.89 5.06 -10.17
N ASP A 45 6.57 6.19 -10.30
CA ASP A 45 6.60 7.19 -9.21
C ASP A 45 5.19 7.62 -8.85
N VAL A 46 4.97 7.80 -7.55
CA VAL A 46 3.71 8.30 -7.00
C VAL A 46 3.96 9.64 -6.34
N LEU A 47 3.04 10.58 -6.54
CA LEU A 47 3.09 11.91 -5.94
C LEU A 47 1.81 12.16 -5.15
N VAL A 48 1.94 12.60 -3.90
CA VAL A 48 0.86 13.26 -3.16
C VAL A 48 0.97 14.77 -3.43
N PRO A 49 0.08 15.36 -4.27
CA PRO A 49 0.21 16.75 -4.69
C PRO A 49 0.00 17.76 -3.56
N THR A 50 0.49 18.98 -3.73
CA THR A 50 0.22 20.08 -2.78
C THR A 50 -1.28 20.32 -2.63
N GLY A 51 -1.74 20.45 -1.38
CA GLY A 51 -3.16 20.62 -1.05
C GLY A 51 -3.92 19.31 -0.86
N ASP A 52 -3.36 18.18 -1.32
CA ASP A 52 -3.97 16.85 -1.16
C ASP A 52 -3.41 16.10 0.05
N THR A 53 -4.17 15.10 0.48
CA THR A 53 -3.77 14.18 1.56
C THR A 53 -3.89 12.73 1.10
N LEU A 54 -2.89 11.92 1.42
CA LEU A 54 -2.95 10.47 1.36
C LEU A 54 -2.90 9.90 2.78
N ILE A 55 -3.93 9.15 3.15
CA ILE A 55 -4.03 8.42 4.42
C ILE A 55 -3.74 6.94 4.12
N VAL A 56 -2.75 6.37 4.78
CA VAL A 56 -2.42 4.95 4.69
C VAL A 56 -2.77 4.29 6.02
N SER A 57 -3.85 3.52 5.99
CA SER A 57 -4.45 2.89 7.16
C SER A 57 -3.61 1.72 7.69
N SER A 58 -3.87 1.35 8.94
CA SER A 58 -3.15 0.30 9.68
C SER A 58 -3.08 -1.03 8.91
N GLY A 59 -1.89 -1.64 8.91
CA GLY A 59 -1.64 -2.93 8.26
C GLY A 59 -1.42 -2.88 6.75
N VAL A 60 -1.55 -1.72 6.11
CA VAL A 60 -1.28 -1.58 4.68
C VAL A 60 0.20 -1.81 4.37
N VAL A 61 0.46 -2.54 3.29
CA VAL A 61 1.79 -2.77 2.74
C VAL A 61 1.90 -2.07 1.40
N ILE A 62 2.88 -1.19 1.27
CA ILE A 62 3.24 -0.53 0.01
C ILE A 62 4.52 -1.20 -0.52
N ARG A 63 4.53 -1.48 -1.81
CA ARG A 63 5.64 -2.14 -2.54
C ARG A 63 6.05 -1.28 -3.72
N ALA A 64 7.19 -0.60 -3.65
CA ALA A 64 7.70 0.16 -4.78
C ALA A 64 8.61 -0.71 -5.65
N LEU A 65 8.00 -1.46 -6.58
CA LEU A 65 8.71 -2.38 -7.46
C LEU A 65 9.52 -1.61 -8.49
N GLY A 66 10.84 -1.78 -8.57
CA GLY A 66 11.64 -1.17 -9.65
C GLY A 66 12.21 0.23 -9.37
N GLY A 67 12.43 0.58 -8.11
CA GLY A 67 13.12 1.83 -7.74
C GLY A 67 12.24 3.08 -7.76
N TYR A 68 10.91 2.91 -7.75
CA TYR A 68 10.00 4.04 -7.71
C TYR A 68 9.95 4.72 -6.34
N GLU A 69 9.61 6.00 -6.37
CA GLU A 69 9.50 6.84 -5.18
C GLU A 69 8.04 7.14 -4.80
N LEU A 70 7.78 7.23 -3.50
CA LEU A 70 6.59 7.90 -2.97
C LEU A 70 6.95 9.34 -2.60
N ARG A 71 6.65 10.27 -3.51
CA ARG A 71 6.93 11.70 -3.39
C ARG A 71 5.81 12.42 -2.67
N VAL A 72 6.15 13.35 -1.76
CA VAL A 72 5.19 14.04 -0.89
C VAL A 72 5.38 15.55 -1.00
N ALA A 73 4.47 16.21 -1.74
CA ALA A 73 4.34 17.66 -1.81
C ALA A 73 3.13 18.20 -1.01
N GLY A 74 2.15 17.33 -0.72
CA GLY A 74 1.02 17.56 0.18
C GLY A 74 1.20 16.92 1.55
N LEU A 75 0.21 16.19 2.04
CA LEU A 75 0.25 15.48 3.32
C LEU A 75 0.20 13.96 3.14
N LEU A 76 1.20 13.25 3.64
CA LEU A 76 1.18 11.80 3.80
C LEU A 76 0.99 11.46 5.28
N ASN A 77 -0.04 10.68 5.61
CA ASN A 77 -0.25 10.16 6.95
C ASN A 77 -0.27 8.64 6.90
N MET A 78 0.79 8.01 7.40
CA MET A 78 0.90 6.55 7.53
C MET A 78 0.83 6.16 9.01
N SER A 79 -0.08 5.27 9.35
CA SER A 79 -0.25 4.76 10.71
C SER A 79 -0.17 3.23 10.70
N ASP A 80 0.78 2.64 11.44
CA ASP A 80 1.01 1.19 11.51
C ASP A 80 1.13 0.51 10.14
N ALA A 81 1.67 1.22 9.16
CA ALA A 81 1.82 0.76 7.79
C ALA A 81 3.27 0.41 7.47
N ARG A 82 3.48 -0.28 6.34
CA ARG A 82 4.80 -0.76 5.94
C ARG A 82 5.12 -0.38 4.50
N LEU A 83 6.26 0.28 4.27
CA LEU A 83 6.84 0.46 2.94
C LEU A 83 7.98 -0.54 2.74
N THR A 84 7.96 -1.23 1.61
CA THR A 84 8.94 -2.25 1.24
C THR A 84 9.37 -2.07 -0.21
N GLN A 85 10.64 -2.36 -0.51
CA GLN A 85 11.26 -2.26 -1.84
C GLN A 85 11.23 -0.85 -2.47
N GLY A 86 12.24 -0.48 -3.26
CA GLY A 86 12.28 0.76 -4.05
C GLY A 86 13.00 1.95 -3.40
N ASP A 87 12.82 3.16 -3.91
CA ASP A 87 13.65 4.32 -3.54
C ASP A 87 13.14 5.04 -2.27
N GLY A 88 11.99 4.63 -1.75
CA GLY A 88 11.50 5.03 -0.43
C GLY A 88 10.51 6.20 -0.46
N ILE A 89 10.52 7.01 0.60
CA ILE A 89 9.67 8.21 0.73
C ILE A 89 10.52 9.45 0.50
N PHE A 90 10.07 10.31 -0.41
CA PHE A 90 10.74 11.56 -0.74
C PHE A 90 9.83 12.75 -0.41
N VAL A 91 10.15 13.51 0.63
CA VAL A 91 9.35 14.66 1.07
C VAL A 91 9.93 15.95 0.48
N GLU A 92 9.16 16.56 -0.43
CA GLU A 92 9.59 17.70 -1.23
C GLU A 92 9.33 19.00 -0.48
N SER A 93 8.06 19.39 -0.44
CA SER A 93 7.53 20.58 0.23
C SER A 93 6.41 20.25 1.21
N GLY A 94 6.04 18.96 1.28
CA GLY A 94 4.91 18.47 2.07
C GLY A 94 5.26 18.07 3.48
N THR A 95 4.36 17.33 4.11
CA THR A 95 4.58 16.71 5.41
C THR A 95 4.34 15.20 5.30
N ALA A 96 5.25 14.39 5.83
CA ALA A 96 5.00 12.97 6.03
C ALA A 96 4.99 12.67 7.53
N ILE A 97 3.88 12.09 7.99
CA ILE A 97 3.65 11.64 9.37
C ILE A 97 3.66 10.12 9.35
N LEU A 98 4.60 9.49 10.06
CA LEU A 98 4.84 8.04 10.02
C LEU A 98 4.68 7.42 11.41
N SER A 99 3.44 7.35 11.90
CA SER A 99 3.13 6.82 13.23
C SER A 99 3.27 5.30 13.27
N ASN A 100 4.20 4.81 14.10
CA ASN A 100 4.52 3.37 14.28
C ASN A 100 4.68 2.59 12.96
N SER A 101 5.03 3.30 11.89
CA SER A 101 5.14 2.75 10.55
C SER A 101 6.57 2.30 10.29
N ARG A 102 6.74 1.25 9.50
CA ARG A 102 8.04 0.67 9.18
C ARG A 102 8.42 0.94 7.73
N ILE A 103 9.57 1.57 7.54
CA ILE A 103 10.25 1.62 6.25
C ILE A 103 11.32 0.52 6.26
N ASP A 104 11.17 -0.49 5.39
CA ASP A 104 12.07 -1.63 5.39
C ASP A 104 13.44 -1.29 4.80
N SER A 105 14.50 -1.95 5.28
CA SER A 105 15.89 -1.76 4.81
C SER A 105 16.11 -2.05 3.32
N THR A 106 15.12 -2.68 2.68
CA THR A 106 15.06 -2.90 1.23
C THR A 106 14.74 -1.63 0.43
N THR A 107 14.48 -0.50 1.09
CA THR A 107 14.29 0.79 0.43
C THR A 107 15.51 1.69 0.59
N ASN A 108 15.61 2.76 -0.20
CA ASN A 108 16.60 3.82 0.03
C ASN A 108 16.23 4.77 1.20
N GLY A 109 15.23 4.41 2.02
CA GLY A 109 14.87 5.10 3.25
C GLY A 109 13.91 6.27 3.06
N ILE A 110 14.13 7.34 3.82
CA ILE A 110 13.35 8.58 3.76
C ILE A 110 14.32 9.72 3.45
N LYS A 111 13.97 10.58 2.50
CA LYS A 111 14.71 11.80 2.18
C LYS A 111 13.76 13.01 2.28
N ALA A 112 14.23 14.13 2.82
CA ALA A 112 13.46 15.37 2.90
C ALA A 112 14.32 16.57 2.50
N PHE A 113 13.84 17.39 1.54
CA PHE A 113 14.60 18.52 0.97
C PHE A 113 13.96 19.89 1.23
N GLY A 114 12.83 19.93 1.92
CA GLY A 114 12.08 21.16 2.20
C GLY A 114 10.80 20.96 3.00
N GLY A 115 10.32 19.72 3.10
CA GLY A 115 9.16 19.35 3.92
C GLY A 115 9.49 18.87 5.34
N HIS A 116 8.46 18.53 6.10
CA HIS A 116 8.56 18.10 7.49
C HIS A 116 8.31 16.59 7.64
N LEU A 117 9.11 15.93 8.48
CA LEU A 117 8.97 14.53 8.87
C LEU A 117 8.57 14.48 10.34
N GLN A 118 7.49 13.74 10.65
CA GLN A 118 6.99 13.55 12.01
C GLN A 118 6.79 12.08 12.36
#